data_AF-A0A9Q1G8X3-F1
#
_entry.id   AF-A0A9Q1G8X3-F1
#
_cell.length_a   1.000
_cell.length_b   1.000
_cell.length_c   1.000
_cell.angle_alpha   90.00
_cell.angle_beta   90.00
_cell.angle_gamma   90.00
#
_symmetry.space_group_name_H-M   'P 1'
#
loop_
_entity.id
_entity.type
_entity.pdbx_description
1 polymer ?
#
loop_
_entity_poly.entity_id
_entity_poly.type
_entity_poly.pdbx_seq_one_letter_code
_entity_poly.pdbx_strand_id
1 'polypeptide(L)'
;MPGKQRKEENASQNFFFEQFSIPRQGGVDAEDEAEMNRVKEKLKCAEQKSKVFKQQQGIFITALQRSRDQALDKTKPVCSVAQVQWYKEDHCSNTTDRRILSLFLATMEDLMEVLDILEGLGFTGSLLENCRILLSPTTDISNLRAQFPHDEVNRLSCVEARSYYGGVVSLIPVAIDLLREVARTSIIPQKDPEKTEVPISRPPTETVPQQATDSTVEDQSAIQNRQDQTKKPSKETAVWNGGKRVWKPPGHPKI
;
A
#
# COMPACT_ATOMS: atom_id res chain seq x y z
N MET A 1 -15.02 -27.39 20.01
CA MET A 1 -16.11 -26.39 19.94
C MET A 1 -15.55 -25.01 19.55
N PRO A 2 -15.33 -24.69 18.27
CA PRO A 2 -14.84 -23.37 17.84
C PRO A 2 -15.92 -22.65 16.99
N GLY A 3 -16.99 -22.17 17.63
CA GLY A 3 -18.18 -21.65 16.93
C GLY A 3 -18.65 -20.24 17.31
N LYS A 4 -18.07 -19.60 18.33
CA LYS A 4 -18.55 -18.28 18.83
C LYS A 4 -17.80 -17.07 18.27
N GLN A 5 -16.47 -17.06 18.25
CA GLN A 5 -15.70 -15.88 17.83
C GLN A 5 -15.93 -15.44 16.37
N ARG A 6 -16.29 -16.37 15.47
CA ARG A 6 -16.52 -16.05 14.04
C ARG A 6 -17.84 -15.31 13.76
N LYS A 7 -18.73 -15.15 14.74
CA LYS A 7 -19.99 -14.43 14.60
C LYS A 7 -19.91 -12.95 15.03
N GLU A 8 -19.12 -12.60 16.05
CA GLU A 8 -18.99 -11.21 16.50
C GLU A 8 -18.21 -10.33 15.52
N GLU A 9 -17.17 -10.89 14.88
CA GLU A 9 -16.37 -10.17 13.87
C GLU A 9 -17.18 -9.84 12.60
N ASN A 10 -18.05 -10.76 12.15
CA ASN A 10 -19.01 -10.51 11.07
C ASN A 10 -20.17 -9.61 11.50
N ALA A 11 -20.63 -9.70 12.76
CA ALA A 11 -21.68 -8.82 13.27
C ALA A 11 -21.20 -7.36 13.31
N SER A 12 -19.96 -7.11 13.72
CA SER A 12 -19.39 -5.75 13.75
C SER A 12 -19.19 -5.16 12.35
N GLN A 13 -18.85 -5.98 11.35
CA GLN A 13 -18.76 -5.54 9.95
C GLN A 13 -20.15 -5.27 9.33
N ASN A 14 -21.16 -6.08 9.63
CA ASN A 14 -22.52 -5.88 9.11
C ASN A 14 -23.27 -4.74 9.82
N PHE A 15 -23.10 -4.56 11.14
CA PHE A 15 -23.79 -3.51 11.90
C PHE A 15 -23.28 -2.10 11.56
N PHE A 16 -22.04 -1.98 11.08
CA PHE A 16 -21.52 -0.73 10.53
C PHE A 16 -22.09 -0.41 9.12
N PHE A 17 -22.67 -1.40 8.41
CA PHE A 17 -23.22 -1.22 7.07
C PHE A 17 -24.70 -0.80 7.06
N GLU A 18 -25.45 -1.10 8.13
CA GLU A 18 -26.92 -0.89 8.19
C GLU A 18 -27.37 0.51 8.68
N GLN A 19 -26.50 1.34 9.27
CA GLN A 19 -26.93 2.64 9.81
C GLN A 19 -26.93 3.82 8.81
N PHE A 20 -26.48 3.63 7.57
CA PHE A 20 -26.26 4.74 6.63
C PHE A 20 -27.41 4.95 5.63
N SER A 21 -28.63 5.15 6.17
CA SER A 21 -29.81 5.58 5.41
C SER A 21 -30.47 6.80 6.06
N ILE A 22 -29.87 7.97 5.87
CA ILE A 22 -30.52 9.27 6.12
C ILE A 22 -30.94 9.85 4.77
N PRO A 23 -32.21 10.24 4.57
CA PRO A 23 -32.68 10.73 3.27
C PRO A 23 -32.04 12.08 2.92
N ARG A 24 -31.28 12.15 1.82
CA ARG A 24 -30.85 13.41 1.21
C ARG A 24 -32.03 14.03 0.46
N GLN A 25 -32.33 15.30 0.72
CA GLN A 25 -33.13 16.12 -0.19
C GLN A 25 -32.21 16.78 -1.20
N GLY A 26 -32.36 16.38 -2.47
CA GLY A 26 -31.51 16.77 -3.58
C GLY A 26 -31.40 15.58 -4.52
N GLY A 27 -31.90 15.73 -5.75
CA GLY A 27 -31.91 14.65 -6.73
C GLY A 27 -30.49 14.25 -7.10
N VAL A 28 -30.03 13.14 -6.54
CA VAL A 28 -28.97 12.33 -7.14
C VAL A 28 -29.67 11.53 -8.23
N ASP A 29 -29.20 11.64 -9.47
CA ASP A 29 -29.82 10.91 -10.57
C ASP A 29 -29.71 9.40 -10.29
N ALA A 30 -30.76 8.64 -10.61
CA ALA A 30 -30.83 7.21 -10.27
C ALA A 30 -29.69 6.37 -10.90
N GLU A 31 -29.04 6.94 -11.93
CA GLU A 31 -27.85 6.40 -12.59
C GLU A 31 -26.63 6.44 -11.67
N ASP A 32 -26.38 7.55 -10.96
CA ASP A 32 -25.26 7.70 -10.00
C ASP A 32 -25.41 6.74 -8.81
N GLU A 33 -26.64 6.53 -8.32
CA GLU A 33 -26.89 5.57 -7.23
C GLU A 33 -26.67 4.12 -7.71
N ALA A 34 -27.12 3.77 -8.92
CA ALA A 34 -26.89 2.46 -9.51
C ALA A 34 -25.38 2.20 -9.70
N GLU A 35 -24.64 3.22 -10.15
CA GLU A 35 -23.22 3.11 -10.43
C GLU A 35 -22.36 3.11 -9.15
N MET A 36 -22.75 3.86 -8.12
CA MET A 36 -22.18 3.72 -6.76
C MET A 36 -22.45 2.33 -6.15
N ASN A 37 -23.57 1.68 -6.49
CA ASN A 37 -23.80 0.28 -6.10
C ASN A 37 -22.94 -0.71 -6.91
N ARG A 38 -22.65 -0.42 -8.18
CA ARG A 38 -21.66 -1.15 -8.99
C ARG A 38 -20.25 -1.07 -8.40
N VAL A 39 -19.81 0.12 -7.93
CA VAL A 39 -18.55 0.30 -7.17
C VAL A 39 -18.49 -0.66 -5.98
N LYS A 40 -19.53 -0.69 -5.14
CA LYS A 40 -19.59 -1.54 -3.94
C LYS A 40 -19.45 -3.03 -4.27
N GLU A 41 -20.19 -3.53 -5.26
CA GLU A 41 -20.13 -4.95 -5.64
C GLU A 41 -18.80 -5.33 -6.33
N LYS A 42 -18.23 -4.44 -7.16
CA LYS A 42 -16.90 -4.68 -7.76
C LYS A 42 -15.78 -4.66 -6.71
N LEU A 43 -15.79 -3.71 -5.78
CA LEU A 43 -14.82 -3.67 -4.68
C LEU A 43 -14.91 -4.92 -3.79
N LYS A 44 -16.13 -5.37 -3.47
CA LYS A 44 -16.41 -6.61 -2.73
C LYS A 44 -15.96 -7.87 -3.48
N CYS A 45 -16.08 -7.89 -4.82
CA CYS A 45 -15.50 -8.94 -5.67
C CYS A 45 -13.97 -8.97 -5.57
N ALA A 46 -13.32 -7.81 -5.70
CA ALA A 46 -11.87 -7.68 -5.55
C ALA A 46 -11.38 -8.08 -4.15
N GLU A 47 -12.10 -7.71 -3.08
CA GLU A 47 -11.83 -8.18 -1.71
C GLU A 47 -11.92 -9.69 -1.57
N GLN A 48 -12.90 -10.33 -2.21
CA GLN A 48 -13.06 -11.78 -2.17
C GLN A 48 -11.96 -12.49 -2.96
N LYS A 49 -11.57 -11.98 -4.14
CA LYS A 49 -10.39 -12.46 -4.88
C LYS A 49 -9.11 -12.28 -4.06
N SER A 50 -8.93 -11.13 -3.41
CA SER A 50 -7.82 -10.83 -2.49
C SER A 50 -7.72 -11.82 -1.33
N LYS A 51 -8.84 -12.20 -0.69
CA LYS A 51 -8.86 -13.24 0.36
C LYS A 51 -8.37 -14.59 -0.15
N VAL A 52 -8.73 -14.99 -1.38
CA VAL A 52 -8.23 -16.23 -2.02
C VAL A 52 -6.74 -16.10 -2.37
N PHE A 53 -6.34 -14.95 -2.93
CA PHE A 53 -4.95 -14.65 -3.27
C PHE A 53 -4.03 -14.69 -2.04
N LYS A 54 -4.43 -14.08 -0.91
CA LYS A 54 -3.71 -14.11 0.37
C LYS A 54 -3.51 -15.53 0.91
N GLN A 55 -4.46 -16.43 0.69
CA GLN A 55 -4.31 -17.86 1.03
C GLN A 55 -3.36 -18.59 0.08
N GLN A 56 -3.35 -18.21 -1.20
CA GLN A 56 -2.54 -18.83 -2.26
C GLN A 56 -1.20 -18.11 -2.52
N GLN A 57 -0.83 -17.13 -1.69
CA GLN A 57 0.36 -16.28 -1.87
C GLN A 57 1.65 -17.10 -2.05
N GLY A 58 1.82 -18.21 -1.33
CA GLY A 58 2.99 -19.09 -1.50
C GLY A 58 3.09 -19.72 -2.90
N ILE A 59 1.94 -20.03 -3.53
CA ILE A 59 1.87 -20.53 -4.90
C ILE A 59 2.22 -19.39 -5.87
N PHE A 60 1.71 -18.18 -5.64
CA PHE A 60 2.03 -16.99 -6.45
C PHE A 60 3.53 -16.67 -6.44
N ILE A 61 4.18 -16.69 -5.27
CA ILE A 61 5.63 -16.50 -5.16
C ILE A 61 6.40 -17.59 -5.90
N THR A 62 5.97 -18.85 -5.78
CA THR A 62 6.61 -19.97 -6.48
C THR A 62 6.45 -19.86 -8.01
N ALA A 63 5.29 -19.40 -8.49
CA ALA A 63 5.05 -19.12 -9.91
C ALA A 63 5.99 -18.01 -10.41
N LEU A 64 6.06 -16.88 -9.71
CA LEU A 64 6.97 -15.78 -10.05
C LEU A 64 8.45 -16.19 -10.01
N GLN A 65 8.87 -17.06 -9.09
CA GLN A 65 10.22 -17.63 -9.07
C GLN A 65 10.50 -18.43 -10.36
N ARG A 66 9.60 -19.35 -10.74
CA ARG A 66 9.77 -20.16 -11.97
C ARG A 66 9.71 -19.35 -13.25
N SER A 67 8.88 -18.31 -13.33
CA SER A 67 8.79 -17.46 -14.51
C SER A 67 9.99 -16.52 -14.65
N ARG A 68 10.50 -15.94 -13.55
CA ARG A 68 11.78 -15.23 -13.55
C ARG A 68 12.94 -16.12 -13.97
N ASP A 69 12.93 -17.37 -13.53
CA ASP A 69 13.93 -18.37 -13.91
C ASP A 69 13.90 -18.69 -15.41
N GLN A 70 12.71 -18.78 -16.02
CA GLN A 70 12.52 -18.97 -17.47
C GLN A 70 12.86 -17.72 -18.29
N ALA A 71 12.57 -16.52 -17.74
CA ALA A 71 12.88 -15.23 -18.35
C ALA A 71 14.35 -14.78 -18.17
N LEU A 72 15.15 -15.54 -17.41
CA LEU A 72 16.51 -15.19 -16.96
C LEU A 72 16.62 -13.92 -16.10
N ASP A 73 15.51 -13.37 -15.59
CA ASP A 73 15.45 -12.15 -14.76
C ASP A 73 15.52 -12.45 -13.25
N LYS A 74 16.56 -13.19 -12.84
CA LYS A 74 16.76 -13.59 -11.43
C LYS A 74 17.30 -12.49 -10.52
N THR A 75 17.80 -11.39 -11.08
CA THR A 75 18.55 -10.36 -10.34
C THR A 75 17.72 -9.15 -9.93
N LYS A 76 16.60 -8.88 -10.61
CA LYS A 76 15.74 -7.71 -10.35
C LYS A 76 14.46 -8.09 -9.59
N PRO A 77 13.92 -7.21 -8.73
CA PRO A 77 12.60 -7.42 -8.13
C PRO A 77 11.51 -7.46 -9.19
N VAL A 78 10.37 -8.06 -8.85
CA VAL A 78 9.14 -7.91 -9.64
C VAL A 78 8.58 -6.52 -9.35
N CYS A 79 8.68 -5.62 -10.32
CA CYS A 79 8.52 -4.18 -10.15
C CYS A 79 7.27 -3.60 -10.81
N SER A 80 6.49 -4.33 -11.61
CA SER A 80 5.24 -3.81 -12.19
C SER A 80 4.22 -4.90 -12.53
N VAL A 81 2.95 -4.50 -12.72
CA VAL A 81 1.87 -5.43 -13.12
C VAL A 81 2.10 -5.93 -14.55
N ALA A 82 2.59 -5.08 -15.45
CA ALA A 82 2.95 -5.44 -16.81
C ALA A 82 4.06 -6.52 -16.84
N GLN A 83 5.02 -6.48 -15.92
CA GLN A 83 6.04 -7.54 -15.79
C GLN A 83 5.42 -8.87 -15.35
N VAL A 84 4.42 -8.85 -14.45
CA VAL A 84 3.65 -10.06 -14.05
C VAL A 84 2.84 -10.63 -15.22
N GLN A 85 2.25 -9.76 -16.04
CA GLN A 85 1.55 -10.16 -17.27
C GLN A 85 2.49 -10.81 -18.27
N TRP A 86 3.62 -10.16 -18.55
CA TRP A 86 4.67 -10.68 -19.43
C TRP A 86 5.18 -12.05 -18.98
N TYR A 87 5.45 -12.23 -17.67
CA TYR A 87 5.79 -13.53 -17.10
C TYR A 87 4.72 -14.60 -17.35
N LYS A 88 3.43 -14.26 -17.24
CA LYS A 88 2.30 -15.19 -17.48
C LYS A 88 2.17 -15.62 -18.95
N GLU A 89 2.50 -14.71 -19.86
CA GLU A 89 2.28 -14.88 -21.31
C GLU A 89 3.45 -15.59 -21.97
N ASP A 90 4.67 -15.12 -21.77
CA ASP A 90 5.86 -15.62 -22.49
C ASP A 90 6.70 -16.61 -21.67
N HIS A 91 6.60 -16.59 -20.33
CA HIS A 91 7.50 -17.31 -19.43
C HIS A 91 6.78 -18.18 -18.37
N CYS A 92 5.57 -18.66 -18.68
CA CYS A 92 4.81 -19.50 -17.77
C CYS A 92 4.02 -20.61 -18.49
N SER A 93 4.65 -21.77 -18.68
CA SER A 93 4.01 -22.96 -19.26
C SER A 93 3.13 -23.76 -18.30
N ASN A 94 3.35 -23.64 -16.98
CA ASN A 94 2.65 -24.43 -15.97
C ASN A 94 1.23 -23.90 -15.70
N THR A 95 0.20 -24.75 -15.85
CA THR A 95 -1.22 -24.38 -15.69
C THR A 95 -1.58 -23.85 -14.31
N THR A 96 -1.00 -24.39 -13.23
CA THR A 96 -1.22 -23.91 -11.86
C THR A 96 -0.62 -22.52 -11.67
N ASP A 97 0.59 -22.32 -12.19
CA ASP A 97 1.29 -21.04 -12.13
C ASP A 97 0.53 -19.97 -12.95
N ARG A 98 0.11 -20.29 -14.19
CA ARG A 98 -0.75 -19.42 -15.00
C ARG A 98 -2.06 -19.07 -14.26
N ARG A 99 -2.69 -20.02 -13.57
CA ARG A 99 -3.93 -19.79 -12.83
C ARG A 99 -3.75 -18.77 -11.69
N ILE A 100 -2.67 -18.86 -10.91
CA ILE A 100 -2.46 -17.92 -9.80
C ILE A 100 -1.99 -16.54 -10.30
N LEU A 101 -1.20 -16.47 -11.38
CA LEU A 101 -0.87 -15.21 -12.05
C LEU A 101 -2.13 -14.55 -12.64
N SER A 102 -3.03 -15.32 -13.26
CA SER A 102 -4.33 -14.82 -13.73
C SER A 102 -5.22 -14.32 -12.59
N LEU A 103 -5.23 -14.98 -11.41
CA LEU A 103 -6.01 -14.49 -10.26
C LEU A 103 -5.52 -13.11 -9.79
N PHE A 104 -4.19 -12.89 -9.76
CA PHE A 104 -3.62 -11.58 -9.46
C PHE A 104 -4.08 -10.54 -10.49
N LEU A 105 -3.85 -10.77 -11.78
CA LEU A 105 -4.20 -9.81 -12.84
C LEU A 105 -5.70 -9.52 -12.89
N ALA A 106 -6.56 -10.54 -12.78
CA ALA A 106 -8.01 -10.38 -12.73
C ALA A 106 -8.52 -9.75 -11.41
N THR A 107 -7.67 -9.57 -10.40
CA THR A 107 -7.97 -8.73 -9.23
C THR A 107 -7.55 -7.28 -9.49
N MET A 108 -6.41 -7.06 -10.17
CA MET A 108 -5.99 -5.73 -10.62
C MET A 108 -7.00 -5.11 -11.59
N GLU A 109 -7.55 -5.91 -12.50
CA GLU A 109 -8.60 -5.51 -13.45
C GLU A 109 -9.89 -5.05 -12.74
N ASP A 110 -10.40 -5.80 -11.75
CA ASP A 110 -11.53 -5.35 -10.93
C ASP A 110 -11.24 -4.02 -10.22
N LEU A 111 -10.01 -3.80 -9.75
CA LEU A 111 -9.62 -2.58 -9.03
C LEU A 111 -9.48 -1.38 -9.97
N MET A 112 -9.00 -1.59 -11.20
CA MET A 112 -9.01 -0.55 -12.25
C MET A 112 -10.45 -0.22 -12.68
N GLU A 113 -11.33 -1.20 -12.83
CA GLU A 113 -12.74 -0.91 -13.14
C GLU A 113 -13.41 -0.12 -12.01
N VAL A 114 -13.12 -0.41 -10.74
CA VAL A 114 -13.59 0.42 -9.61
C VAL A 114 -13.08 1.86 -9.70
N LEU A 115 -11.82 2.05 -10.11
CA LEU A 115 -11.23 3.38 -10.32
C LEU A 115 -11.95 4.13 -11.46
N ASP A 116 -12.10 3.50 -12.62
CA ASP A 116 -12.75 4.08 -13.81
C ASP A 116 -14.19 4.52 -13.50
N ILE A 117 -14.93 3.71 -12.74
CA ILE A 117 -16.29 4.02 -12.30
C ILE A 117 -16.29 5.24 -11.36
N LEU A 118 -15.33 5.33 -10.43
CA LEU A 118 -15.21 6.47 -9.52
C LEU A 118 -14.84 7.76 -10.26
N GLU A 119 -13.95 7.69 -11.25
CA GLU A 119 -13.67 8.83 -12.14
C GLU A 119 -14.91 9.25 -12.94
N GLY A 120 -15.71 8.29 -13.43
CA GLY A 120 -16.98 8.53 -14.12
C GLY A 120 -18.04 9.22 -13.26
N LEU A 121 -18.09 8.90 -11.97
CA LEU A 121 -18.94 9.56 -10.95
C LEU A 121 -18.41 10.94 -10.51
N GLY A 122 -17.38 11.47 -11.18
CA GLY A 122 -16.82 12.79 -10.90
C GLY A 122 -16.00 12.87 -9.60
N PHE A 123 -15.62 11.74 -8.99
CA PHE A 123 -14.66 11.78 -7.90
C PHE A 123 -13.32 12.29 -8.41
N THR A 124 -12.70 13.17 -7.63
CA THR A 124 -11.39 13.76 -7.93
C THR A 124 -10.61 13.98 -6.63
N GLY A 125 -9.30 14.11 -6.73
CA GLY A 125 -8.43 14.41 -5.60
C GLY A 125 -7.19 13.52 -5.53
N SER A 126 -6.26 13.87 -4.63
CA SER A 126 -4.96 13.20 -4.50
C SER A 126 -5.07 11.71 -4.19
N LEU A 127 -6.11 11.28 -3.47
CA LEU A 127 -6.32 9.87 -3.14
C LEU A 127 -6.67 9.03 -4.37
N LEU A 128 -7.49 9.57 -5.28
CA LEU A 128 -7.87 8.91 -6.53
C LEU A 128 -6.68 8.89 -7.50
N GLU A 129 -5.95 9.99 -7.63
CA GLU A 129 -4.72 10.05 -8.43
C GLU A 129 -3.65 9.08 -7.90
N ASN A 130 -3.50 8.94 -6.59
CA ASN A 130 -2.64 7.92 -5.99
C ASN A 130 -3.07 6.49 -6.35
N CYS A 131 -4.39 6.21 -6.43
CA CYS A 131 -4.90 4.93 -6.92
C CYS A 131 -4.56 4.72 -8.40
N ARG A 132 -4.77 5.74 -9.24
CA ARG A 132 -4.47 5.73 -10.68
C ARG A 132 -3.00 5.43 -10.95
N ILE A 133 -2.10 6.13 -10.27
CA ILE A 133 -0.66 5.90 -10.36
C ILE A 133 -0.33 4.48 -9.86
N LEU A 134 -0.85 4.06 -8.70
CA LEU A 134 -0.54 2.75 -8.11
C LEU A 134 -1.02 1.56 -8.96
N LEU A 135 -2.19 1.68 -9.59
CA LEU A 135 -2.82 0.62 -10.40
C LEU A 135 -2.29 0.58 -11.84
N SER A 136 -1.69 1.67 -12.33
CA SER A 136 -1.11 1.74 -13.68
C SER A 136 -0.15 0.56 -13.95
N PRO A 137 -0.31 -0.17 -15.08
CA PRO A 137 0.45 -1.40 -15.32
C PRO A 137 1.97 -1.26 -15.31
N THR A 138 2.49 -0.05 -15.60
CA THR A 138 3.92 0.25 -15.74
C THR A 138 4.57 0.84 -14.48
N THR A 139 3.80 1.17 -13.44
CA THR A 139 4.30 1.80 -12.22
C THR A 139 5.27 0.90 -11.46
N ASP A 140 6.38 1.48 -10.98
CA ASP A 140 7.35 0.78 -10.14
C ASP A 140 6.81 0.58 -8.71
N ILE A 141 6.40 -0.65 -8.44
CA ILE A 141 5.93 -1.11 -7.12
C ILE A 141 7.04 -1.80 -6.32
N SER A 142 8.29 -1.86 -6.79
CA SER A 142 9.37 -2.62 -6.14
C SER A 142 9.61 -2.25 -4.66
N ASN A 143 9.38 -0.98 -4.31
CA ASN A 143 9.51 -0.44 -2.96
C ASN A 143 8.18 -0.39 -2.17
N LEU A 144 7.04 -0.74 -2.79
CA LEU A 144 5.73 -0.72 -2.13
C LEU A 144 5.68 -1.74 -0.98
N ARG A 145 5.31 -1.31 0.22
CA ARG A 145 5.15 -2.21 1.38
C ARG A 145 3.83 -1.91 2.07
N ALA A 146 2.94 -2.89 2.10
CA ALA A 146 1.68 -2.79 2.83
C ALA A 146 1.98 -2.64 4.33
N GLN A 147 1.29 -1.73 4.99
CA GLN A 147 1.41 -1.46 6.42
C GLN A 147 0.37 -2.26 7.21
N PHE A 148 0.53 -2.34 8.53
CA PHE A 148 -0.46 -2.96 9.42
C PHE A 148 -1.88 -2.41 9.13
N PRO A 149 -2.92 -3.26 9.03
CA PRO A 149 -3.01 -4.66 9.46
C PRO A 149 -2.49 -5.71 8.46
N HIS A 150 -1.94 -5.29 7.31
CA HIS A 150 -1.43 -6.19 6.28
C HIS A 150 -0.11 -6.84 6.70
N ASP A 151 0.03 -8.13 6.41
CA ASP A 151 1.11 -9.01 6.87
C ASP A 151 1.71 -9.88 5.76
N GLU A 152 1.28 -9.66 4.51
CA GLU A 152 1.66 -10.36 3.27
C GLU A 152 3.18 -10.39 3.10
N VAL A 153 3.86 -9.26 3.32
CA VAL A 153 5.33 -9.18 3.24
C VAL A 153 5.99 -9.97 4.38
N ASN A 154 5.39 -9.98 5.57
CA ASN A 154 5.93 -10.71 6.72
C ASN A 154 5.82 -12.23 6.55
N ARG A 155 4.82 -12.71 5.80
CA ARG A 155 4.64 -14.12 5.40
C ARG A 155 5.71 -14.62 4.42
N LEU A 156 6.48 -13.73 3.79
CA LEU A 156 7.60 -14.13 2.93
C LEU A 156 8.77 -14.63 3.80
N SER A 157 9.31 -15.79 3.42
CA SER A 157 10.20 -16.63 4.23
C SER A 157 11.57 -16.03 4.53
N CYS A 158 12.10 -15.18 3.65
CA CYS A 158 13.43 -14.59 3.79
C CYS A 158 13.46 -13.12 3.32
N VAL A 159 14.51 -12.39 3.72
CA VAL A 159 14.73 -10.99 3.34
C VAL A 159 14.81 -10.84 1.82
N GLU A 160 15.45 -11.78 1.12
CA GLU A 160 15.53 -11.80 -0.34
C GLU A 160 14.14 -11.87 -1.00
N ALA A 161 13.27 -12.77 -0.53
CA ALA A 161 11.89 -12.85 -1.03
C ALA A 161 11.11 -11.56 -0.75
N ARG A 162 11.31 -10.92 0.43
CA ARG A 162 10.72 -9.62 0.75
C ARG A 162 11.22 -8.50 -0.15
N SER A 163 12.48 -8.54 -0.58
CA SER A 163 13.05 -7.58 -1.53
C SER A 163 12.52 -7.79 -2.96
N TYR A 164 12.48 -9.03 -3.45
CA TYR A 164 12.04 -9.31 -4.82
C TYR A 164 10.53 -9.28 -5.03
N TYR A 165 9.73 -9.62 -4.01
CA TYR A 165 8.29 -9.81 -4.15
C TYR A 165 7.44 -8.99 -3.17
N GLY A 166 8.05 -8.28 -2.22
CA GLY A 166 7.32 -7.46 -1.25
C GLY A 166 6.41 -6.42 -1.90
N GLY A 167 6.85 -5.86 -3.03
CA GLY A 167 6.08 -4.92 -3.85
C GLY A 167 4.78 -5.51 -4.37
N VAL A 168 4.90 -6.53 -5.21
CA VAL A 168 3.76 -7.19 -5.87
C VAL A 168 2.76 -7.81 -4.89
N VAL A 169 3.20 -8.37 -3.75
CA VAL A 169 2.25 -8.89 -2.73
C VAL A 169 1.57 -7.79 -1.90
N SER A 170 2.15 -6.58 -1.87
CA SER A 170 1.56 -5.42 -1.19
C SER A 170 0.51 -4.70 -2.03
N LEU A 171 0.50 -4.90 -3.35
CA LEU A 171 -0.27 -4.07 -4.27
C LEU A 171 -1.79 -4.16 -4.05
N ILE A 172 -2.34 -5.37 -4.08
CA ILE A 172 -3.77 -5.62 -3.90
C ILE A 172 -4.30 -5.08 -2.55
N PRO A 173 -3.70 -5.39 -1.38
CA PRO A 173 -4.22 -4.87 -0.10
C PRO A 173 -4.13 -3.34 0.02
N VAL A 174 -3.06 -2.71 -0.48
CA VAL A 174 -2.95 -1.24 -0.48
C VAL A 174 -3.98 -0.60 -1.41
N ALA A 175 -4.14 -1.10 -2.63
CA ALA A 175 -5.12 -0.58 -3.58
C ALA A 175 -6.56 -0.70 -3.08
N ILE A 176 -6.92 -1.83 -2.46
CA ILE A 176 -8.24 -2.02 -1.83
C ILE A 176 -8.49 -0.97 -0.75
N ASP A 177 -7.52 -0.71 0.13
CA ASP A 177 -7.71 0.25 1.22
C ASP A 177 -7.83 1.69 0.71
N LEU A 178 -7.04 2.08 -0.31
CA LEU A 178 -7.15 3.41 -0.93
C LEU A 178 -8.51 3.60 -1.63
N LEU A 179 -8.94 2.65 -2.46
CA LEU A 179 -10.25 2.72 -3.15
C LEU A 179 -11.42 2.67 -2.17
N ARG A 180 -11.31 1.89 -1.08
CA ARG A 180 -12.32 1.88 -0.01
C ARG A 180 -12.38 3.23 0.70
N GLU A 181 -11.26 3.92 0.87
CA GLU A 181 -11.22 5.26 1.47
C GLU A 181 -11.81 6.34 0.54
N VAL A 182 -11.55 6.27 -0.77
CA VAL A 182 -12.29 7.09 -1.77
C VAL A 182 -13.80 6.86 -1.62
N ALA A 183 -14.23 5.60 -1.61
CA ALA A 183 -15.64 5.23 -1.50
C ALA A 183 -16.29 5.50 -0.12
N ARG A 184 -15.51 5.91 0.90
CA ARG A 184 -16.03 6.46 2.18
C ARG A 184 -16.11 7.98 2.16
N THR A 185 -15.05 8.63 1.69
CA THR A 185 -14.97 10.10 1.64
C THR A 185 -16.05 10.71 0.74
N SER A 186 -16.52 9.97 -0.27
CA SER A 186 -17.70 10.29 -1.08
C SER A 186 -19.02 10.46 -0.31
N ILE A 187 -19.17 9.80 0.85
CA ILE A 187 -20.42 9.78 1.62
C ILE A 187 -20.52 10.98 2.55
N ILE A 188 -19.38 11.52 3.01
CA ILE A 188 -19.28 12.67 3.90
C ILE A 188 -19.29 13.95 3.05
N PRO A 189 -20.30 14.83 3.18
CA PRO A 189 -20.25 16.13 2.51
C PRO A 189 -19.04 16.91 3.03
N GLN A 190 -18.15 17.36 2.13
CA GLN A 190 -17.21 18.41 2.48
C GLN A 190 -18.01 19.69 2.71
N LYS A 191 -18.40 19.91 3.96
CA LYS A 191 -18.90 21.20 4.41
C LYS A 191 -17.69 22.11 4.58
N ASP A 192 -17.35 22.82 3.51
CA ASP A 192 -16.36 23.89 3.58
C ASP A 192 -16.70 24.83 4.75
N PRO A 193 -15.75 25.15 5.63
CA PRO A 193 -15.92 26.21 6.61
C PRO A 193 -15.86 27.55 5.88
N GLU A 194 -17.01 27.97 5.35
CA GLU A 194 -17.27 29.32 4.87
C GLU A 194 -16.87 30.34 5.94
N LYS A 195 -15.66 30.89 5.83
CA LYS A 195 -15.23 32.05 6.61
C LYS A 195 -15.63 33.29 5.83
N THR A 196 -16.81 33.78 6.16
CA THR A 196 -17.35 35.07 5.73
C THR A 196 -16.30 36.19 5.85
N GLU A 197 -15.94 36.80 4.72
CA GLU A 197 -15.26 38.09 4.71
C GLU A 197 -16.24 39.19 5.11
N VAL A 198 -15.78 40.18 5.89
CA VAL A 198 -16.50 41.45 6.09
C VAL A 198 -15.48 42.60 6.05
N PRO A 199 -15.74 43.74 5.37
CA PRO A 199 -14.68 44.67 4.99
C PRO A 199 -14.51 45.91 5.89
N ILE A 200 -13.25 46.36 5.97
CA ILE A 200 -12.66 47.69 6.20
C ILE A 200 -13.56 48.85 6.70
N SER A 201 -13.10 49.53 7.76
CA SER A 201 -13.23 51.00 7.95
C SER A 201 -12.12 51.58 8.87
N ARG A 202 -11.69 52.82 8.58
CA ARG A 202 -10.63 53.67 9.23
C ARG A 202 -11.10 55.14 9.14
N PRO A 203 -10.38 56.19 9.63
CA PRO A 203 -9.16 56.29 10.47
C PRO A 203 -9.56 57.01 11.81
N PRO A 204 -9.00 58.15 12.33
CA PRO A 204 -7.66 58.79 12.28
C PRO A 204 -7.07 59.30 13.64
N THR A 205 -5.80 59.76 13.61
CA THR A 205 -5.11 60.69 14.55
C THR A 205 -4.84 60.22 16.00
N GLU A 206 -3.69 60.45 16.67
CA GLU A 206 -2.64 61.50 16.55
C GLU A 206 -1.17 61.01 16.75
N THR A 207 -0.24 61.61 15.98
CA THR A 207 1.01 62.31 16.41
C THR A 207 2.18 61.59 17.14
N VAL A 208 3.19 61.11 16.36
CA VAL A 208 4.64 61.59 16.25
C VAL A 208 5.26 62.35 17.46
N PRO A 209 6.57 62.22 17.89
CA PRO A 209 7.79 61.93 17.08
C PRO A 209 8.98 61.07 17.67
N GLN A 210 9.95 60.75 16.78
CA GLN A 210 11.45 60.69 16.98
C GLN A 210 12.07 59.60 17.91
N GLN A 211 13.34 59.13 17.75
CA GLN A 211 14.44 59.52 16.85
C GLN A 211 15.47 58.39 16.56
N ALA A 212 16.15 58.52 15.40
CA ALA A 212 17.49 58.07 14.94
C ALA A 212 18.36 57.03 15.70
N THR A 213 18.97 56.09 14.94
CA THR A 213 20.43 55.90 14.61
C THR A 213 20.60 54.45 14.13
N ASP A 214 20.93 54.11 12.88
CA ASP A 214 22.16 54.36 12.08
C ASP A 214 23.33 53.39 12.42
N SER A 215 23.81 52.68 11.39
CA SER A 215 25.14 52.03 11.24
C SER A 215 25.55 50.84 12.14
N THR A 216 26.54 49.98 11.84
CA THR A 216 27.24 49.55 10.58
C THR A 216 28.25 48.41 10.91
N VAL A 217 28.17 47.25 10.22
CA VAL A 217 29.26 46.30 9.81
C VAL A 217 30.09 45.52 10.88
N GLU A 218 30.86 44.53 10.39
CA GLU A 218 31.85 43.60 11.01
C GLU A 218 31.24 42.35 11.70
N ASP A 219 31.40 41.08 11.26
CA ASP A 219 32.44 40.27 10.59
C ASP A 219 33.36 39.47 11.56
N GLN A 220 33.87 38.32 11.06
CA GLN A 220 34.98 37.48 11.54
C GLN A 220 34.72 36.25 12.45
N SER A 221 34.69 35.09 11.75
CA SER A 221 35.79 34.07 11.78
C SER A 221 35.74 32.80 12.67
N ALA A 222 36.63 31.87 12.29
CA ALA A 222 37.08 30.60 12.94
C ALA A 222 36.05 29.45 13.03
N ILE A 223 36.14 28.37 12.22
CA ILE A 223 37.17 27.29 12.18
C ILE A 223 37.24 26.46 13.49
N GLN A 224 36.83 25.18 13.42
CA GLN A 224 37.69 24.06 13.84
C GLN A 224 37.25 22.74 13.18
N ASN A 225 38.23 21.98 12.72
CA ASN A 225 38.13 20.67 12.07
C ASN A 225 38.39 19.54 13.08
N ARG A 226 37.80 18.34 12.92
CA ARG A 226 38.33 17.12 13.56
C ARG A 226 37.96 15.82 12.84
N GLN A 227 38.99 15.15 12.32
CA GLN A 227 38.98 13.75 11.87
C GLN A 227 39.65 12.86 12.92
N ASP A 228 39.25 11.58 12.97
CA ASP A 228 40.05 10.40 13.36
C ASP A 228 39.20 9.17 12.95
N GLN A 229 39.59 8.21 12.09
CA GLN A 229 40.77 7.32 12.05
C GLN A 229 40.93 6.49 13.34
N THR A 230 41.12 5.17 13.37
CA THR A 230 41.24 4.03 12.42
C THR A 230 40.78 2.74 13.17
N LYS A 231 40.58 1.54 12.59
CA LYS A 231 41.61 0.52 12.25
C LYS A 231 40.97 -0.76 11.66
N LYS A 232 41.71 -1.45 10.78
CA LYS A 232 41.51 -2.87 10.39
C LYS A 232 42.60 -3.75 11.02
N PRO A 233 42.33 -5.04 11.22
CA PRO A 233 43.28 -6.12 10.88
C PRO A 233 42.56 -7.20 10.04
N SER A 234 43.04 -7.51 8.82
CA SER A 234 44.04 -8.53 8.44
C SER A 234 43.43 -9.89 8.12
N LYS A 235 43.92 -10.54 7.05
CA LYS A 235 43.48 -11.86 6.60
C LYS A 235 44.11 -12.95 7.45
N GLU A 236 43.38 -14.01 7.78
CA GLU A 236 43.97 -15.31 8.03
C GLU A 236 43.03 -16.45 7.61
N THR A 237 43.61 -17.55 7.14
CA THR A 237 42.89 -18.67 6.51
C THR A 237 42.55 -19.72 7.56
N ALA A 238 41.27 -20.04 7.76
CA ALA A 238 40.85 -21.12 8.65
C ALA A 238 39.88 -22.07 7.94
N VAL A 239 40.30 -23.33 7.82
CA VAL A 239 39.55 -24.45 7.21
C VAL A 239 38.33 -24.80 8.07
N TRP A 240 37.14 -24.84 7.48
CA TRP A 240 35.94 -25.38 8.12
C TRP A 240 35.59 -26.76 7.58
N ASN A 241 36.06 -27.80 8.29
CA ASN A 241 35.62 -29.17 8.11
C ASN A 241 34.69 -29.60 9.26
N GLY A 242 33.52 -30.13 8.91
CA GLY A 242 32.80 -31.12 9.72
C GLY A 242 31.77 -30.62 10.74
N GLY A 243 30.69 -31.41 10.88
CA GLY A 243 29.92 -31.46 12.13
C GLY A 243 28.50 -30.89 12.12
N LYS A 244 27.57 -31.49 11.35
CA LYS A 244 26.13 -31.33 11.61
C LYS A 244 25.82 -31.85 13.03
N ARG A 245 25.40 -30.99 13.97
CA ARG A 245 24.83 -31.45 15.25
C ARG A 245 23.34 -31.70 15.09
N VAL A 246 22.93 -32.96 15.19
CA VAL A 246 21.52 -33.35 15.25
C VAL A 246 20.97 -33.01 16.64
N TRP A 247 19.90 -32.21 16.68
CA TRP A 247 19.22 -31.85 17.93
C TRP A 247 18.44 -33.07 18.48
N LYS A 248 18.44 -33.23 19.81
CA LYS A 248 17.60 -34.20 20.53
C LYS A 248 16.90 -33.50 21.69
N PRO A 249 15.58 -33.71 21.89
CA PRO A 249 14.87 -33.13 23.04
C PRO A 249 15.25 -33.84 24.37
N PRO A 250 15.16 -33.15 25.52
CA PRO A 250 15.36 -33.76 26.83
C PRO A 250 14.23 -34.75 27.17
N GLY A 251 14.58 -35.93 27.69
CA GLY A 251 13.61 -36.88 28.25
C GLY A 251 13.30 -36.57 29.72
N HIS A 252 12.03 -36.68 30.11
CA HIS A 252 11.62 -36.58 31.51
C HIS A 252 11.97 -37.85 32.29
N PRO A 253 12.59 -37.76 33.48
CA PRO A 253 12.69 -38.90 34.39
C PRO A 253 11.30 -39.22 34.96
N LYS A 254 10.99 -40.50 35.07
CA LYS A 254 9.78 -40.99 35.75
C LYS A 254 10.00 -40.96 37.26
N ILE A 255 8.95 -40.59 37.99
CA ILE A 255 8.68 -40.98 39.37
C ILE A 255 7.38 -41.79 39.33
#